data_AF-A0A2V7TT75-F1
#
_entry.id   AF-A0A2V7TT75-F1
#
_cell.length_a   1.000
_cell.length_b   1.000
_cell.length_c   1.000
_cell.angle_alpha   90.00
_cell.angle_beta   90.00
_cell.angle_gamma   90.00
#
_symmetry.space_group_name_H-M   'P 1'
#
loop_
_entity.id
_entity.type
_entity.pdbx_description
1 polymer ?
#
loop_
_entity_poly.entity_id
_entity_poly.type
_entity_poly.pdbx_seq_one_letter_code
_entity_poly.pdbx_strand_id
1 'polypeptide(L)'
;FTLYGVKDAVPPAQATIEVYRGGQGAGRVTANLPAPDATGRIQYAGALPLQSFPAGSYTLKVTATTGGGIDTRQAAFTVTE
;
A
#
# COMPACT_ATOMS: atom_id res chain seq x y z
N PHE A 1 6.15 2.70 -1.99
CA PHE A 1 6.57 2.22 -0.65
C PHE A 1 7.39 0.94 -0.83
N THR A 2 8.23 0.57 0.14
CA THR A 2 9.07 -0.64 0.06
C THR A 2 8.55 -1.70 1.01
N LEU A 3 8.27 -2.91 0.51
CA LEU A 3 7.92 -4.08 1.32
C LEU A 3 8.93 -5.19 1.07
N TYR A 4 9.12 -6.04 2.07
CA TYR A 4 9.97 -7.21 1.97
C TYR A 4 9.08 -8.45 1.94
N GLY A 5 9.20 -9.24 0.87
CA GLY A 5 8.52 -10.53 0.72
C GLY A 5 9.48 -11.69 0.93
N VAL A 6 8.95 -12.90 1.06
CA VAL A 6 9.78 -14.12 1.00
C VAL A 6 10.12 -14.42 -0.47
N LYS A 7 11.39 -14.77 -0.73
CA LYS A 7 11.97 -14.99 -2.07
C LYS A 7 11.17 -15.99 -2.94
N ASP A 8 10.54 -16.97 -2.30
CA ASP A 8 9.79 -18.05 -2.95
C ASP A 8 8.26 -17.93 -2.77
N ALA A 9 7.74 -16.73 -2.45
CA ALA A 9 6.30 -16.51 -2.35
C ALA A 9 5.64 -16.73 -3.72
N VAL A 10 4.83 -17.79 -3.81
CA VAL A 10 3.97 -18.08 -4.96
C VAL A 10 2.96 -16.93 -5.14
N PRO A 11 2.90 -16.27 -6.32
CA PRO A 11 1.86 -15.29 -6.63
C PRO A 11 0.45 -15.90 -6.54
N PRO A 12 -0.59 -15.12 -6.20
CA PRO A 12 -0.61 -13.66 -6.25
C PRO A 12 -0.41 -13.01 -4.89
N ALA A 13 0.64 -12.20 -4.77
CA ALA A 13 0.71 -11.23 -3.69
C ALA A 13 -0.21 -10.05 -4.02
N GLN A 14 -1.09 -9.65 -3.09
CA GLN A 14 -1.98 -8.50 -3.26
C GLN A 14 -1.67 -7.46 -2.19
N ALA A 15 -1.73 -6.19 -2.56
CA ALA A 15 -1.71 -5.07 -1.63
C ALA A 15 -3.07 -4.40 -1.59
N THR A 16 -3.59 -4.19 -0.38
CA THR A 16 -4.69 -3.27 -0.11
C THR A 16 -4.12 -1.98 0.43
N ILE A 17 -4.43 -0.88 -0.22
CA ILE A 17 -4.07 0.47 0.18
C ILE A 17 -5.35 1.15 0.67
N GLU A 18 -5.35 1.57 1.93
CA GLU A 18 -6.46 2.25 2.59
C GLU A 18 -5.99 3.63 3.02
N VAL A 19 -6.83 4.63 2.80
CA VAL A 19 -6.56 6.02 3.19
C VAL A 19 -7.56 6.41 4.26
N TYR A 20 -7.10 7.04 5.33
CA TYR A 20 -7.92 7.49 6.43
C TYR A 20 -7.74 8.99 6.67
N ARG A 21 -8.84 9.70 6.96
CA ARG A 21 -8.85 11.09 7.43
C ARG A 21 -9.45 11.11 8.82
N GLY A 22 -8.66 11.46 9.84
CA GLY A 22 -9.14 11.46 11.24
C GLY A 22 -9.71 10.11 11.69
N GLY A 23 -9.17 8.99 11.18
CA GLY A 23 -9.67 7.64 11.45
C GLY A 23 -10.84 7.17 10.57
N GLN A 24 -11.47 8.07 9.81
CA GLN A 24 -12.53 7.70 8.86
C GLN A 24 -11.93 7.28 7.52
N GLY A 25 -12.38 6.16 6.96
CA GLY A 25 -11.96 5.71 5.64
C GLY A 25 -12.31 6.74 4.56
N ALA A 26 -11.29 7.21 3.84
CA ALA A 26 -11.38 8.18 2.76
C ALA A 26 -11.19 7.54 1.37
N GLY A 27 -10.56 6.37 1.29
CA GLY A 27 -10.39 5.64 0.04
C GLY A 27 -9.76 4.27 0.24
N ARG A 28 -10.01 3.36 -0.70
CA ARG A 28 -9.42 2.04 -0.72
C ARG A 28 -9.12 1.60 -2.15
N VAL A 29 -7.93 1.06 -2.38
CA VAL A 29 -7.49 0.53 -3.67
C VAL A 29 -6.81 -0.81 -3.42
N THR A 30 -7.13 -1.81 -4.24
CA THR A 30 -6.43 -3.09 -4.24
C THR A 30 -5.55 -3.17 -5.47
N ALA A 31 -4.33 -3.67 -5.32
CA ALA A 31 -3.37 -3.83 -6.40
C ALA A 31 -2.71 -5.20 -6.34
N ASN A 32 -2.48 -5.77 -7.51
CA ASN A 32 -1.63 -6.95 -7.63
C ASN A 32 -0.17 -6.51 -7.46
N LEU A 33 0.56 -7.20 -6.59
CA LEU A 33 1.97 -6.96 -6.39
C LEU A 33 2.78 -7.71 -7.45
N PRO A 34 3.87 -7.10 -7.95
CA PRO A 34 4.80 -7.80 -8.82
C PRO A 34 5.51 -8.92 -8.05
N ALA A 35 6.17 -9.81 -8.78
CA ALA A 35 7.05 -10.80 -8.17
C ALA A 35 8.18 -10.10 -7.37
N PRO A 36 8.68 -10.70 -6.28
CA PRO A 36 9.86 -10.21 -5.57
C PRO A 36 11.09 -10.14 -6.49
N ASP A 37 11.96 -9.15 -6.26
CA ASP A 37 13.25 -9.05 -6.93
C ASP A 37 14.26 -10.12 -6.44
N ALA A 38 15.49 -10.10 -6.97
CA ALA A 38 16.53 -11.07 -6.62
C ALA A 38 16.86 -11.12 -5.11
N THR A 39 16.56 -10.04 -4.38
CA THR A 39 16.76 -9.90 -2.92
C THR A 39 15.51 -10.22 -2.10
N GLY A 40 14.39 -10.58 -2.75
CA GLY A 40 13.09 -10.81 -2.11
C GLY A 40 12.30 -9.53 -1.84
N ARG A 41 12.76 -8.37 -2.33
CA ARG A 41 12.05 -7.11 -2.13
C ARG A 41 10.95 -6.94 -3.17
N ILE A 42 9.78 -6.48 -2.74
CA ILE A 42 8.67 -6.12 -3.62
C ILE A 42 8.56 -4.59 -3.61
N GLN A 43 8.76 -3.97 -4.77
CA GLN A 43 8.55 -2.54 -4.97
C GLN A 43 7.27 -2.32 -5.76
N TYR A 44 6.33 -1.58 -5.16
CA TYR A 44 5.10 -1.17 -5.81
C TYR A 44 4.99 0.35 -5.82
N ALA A 45 4.78 0.89 -7.01
CA ALA A 45 4.45 2.28 -7.26
C ALA A 45 3.03 2.31 -7.86
N GLY A 46 2.07 2.78 -7.07
CA GLY A 46 0.69 2.99 -7.51
C GLY A 46 0.35 4.47 -7.52
N ALA A 47 -0.60 4.85 -8.37
CA ALA A 47 -1.21 6.16 -8.31
C ALA A 47 -2.46 6.10 -7.40
N LEU A 48 -2.57 7.06 -6.49
CA LEU A 48 -3.78 7.30 -5.72
C LEU A 48 -4.43 8.57 -6.29
N PRO A 49 -5.67 8.50 -6.83
CA PRO A 49 -6.34 9.69 -7.34
C PRO A 49 -6.72 10.60 -6.16
N LEU A 50 -5.99 11.71 -5.99
CA LEU A 50 -6.20 12.67 -4.90
C LEU A 50 -7.21 13.78 -5.25
N GLN A 51 -7.76 13.80 -6.47
CA GLN A 51 -8.59 14.92 -6.94
C GLN A 51 -9.87 15.12 -6.10
N SER A 52 -10.36 14.07 -5.45
CA SER A 52 -11.53 14.12 -4.57
C SER A 52 -11.18 14.20 -3.08
N PHE A 53 -9.89 14.30 -2.73
CA PHE A 53 -9.43 14.38 -1.34
C PHE A 53 -9.35 15.86 -0.94
N PRO A 54 -10.18 16.32 0.01
CA PRO A 54 -10.04 17.67 0.54
C PRO A 54 -8.64 17.92 1.11
N ALA A 55 -8.22 19.18 1.17
CA ALA A 55 -7.00 19.53 1.87
C ALA A 55 -7.05 19.05 3.35
N GLY A 56 -5.91 18.59 3.84
CA GLY A 56 -5.76 18.12 5.22
C GLY A 56 -4.83 16.93 5.38
N SER A 57 -4.77 16.42 6.61
CA SER A 57 -3.89 15.32 7.00
C SER A 57 -4.58 13.97 6.85
N TYR A 58 -3.83 13.01 6.31
CA TYR A 58 -4.29 11.67 6.02
C TYR A 58 -3.27 10.63 6.50
N THR A 59 -3.78 9.42 6.76
CA THR A 59 -2.97 8.24 7.03
C THR A 59 -3.19 7.25 5.90
N LEU A 60 -2.11 6.88 5.22
CA LEU A 60 -2.05 5.76 4.30
C LEU A 60 -1.73 4.49 5.09
N LYS A 61 -2.53 3.45 4.94
CA LYS A 61 -2.27 2.11 5.43
C LYS A 61 -2.15 1.17 4.24
N VAL A 62 -1.04 0.46 4.14
CA VAL A 62 -0.80 -0.54 3.11
C VAL A 62 -0.71 -1.89 3.77
N THR A 63 -1.57 -2.81 3.39
CA THR A 63 -1.56 -4.20 3.83
C THR A 63 -1.21 -5.06 2.64
N ALA A 64 -0.06 -5.73 2.67
CA ALA A 64 0.34 -6.68 1.65
C ALA A 64 0.18 -8.10 2.15
N THR A 65 -0.54 -8.91 1.39
CA THR A 65 -0.65 -10.35 1.61
C THR A 65 0.23 -11.03 0.58
N THR A 66 1.21 -11.80 1.04
CA THR A 66 2.14 -12.59 0.23
C THR A 66 2.04 -14.06 0.62
N GLY A 67 2.62 -14.96 -0.17
CA GLY A 67 2.74 -16.37 0.21
C GLY A 67 3.50 -16.61 1.53
N GLY A 68 4.30 -15.64 1.99
CA GLY A 68 5.02 -15.69 3.26
C GLY A 68 4.32 -15.04 4.45
N GLY A 69 3.13 -14.47 4.26
CA GLY A 69 2.37 -13.80 5.32
C GLY A 69 1.86 -12.41 4.95
N ILE A 70 1.36 -11.69 5.96
CA ILE A 70 0.78 -10.36 5.83
C ILE A 70 1.74 -9.33 6.46
N ASP A 71 2.14 -8.30 5.70
CA ASP A 71 2.84 -7.12 6.23
C ASP A 71 1.93 -5.90 6.15
N THR A 72 1.93 -5.06 7.18
CA THR A 72 1.17 -3.81 7.22
C THR A 72 2.08 -2.64 7.51
N ARG A 73 2.01 -1.61 6.68
CA ARG A 73 2.76 -0.36 6.84
C ARG A 73 1.81 0.83 6.87
N GLN A 74 2.15 1.82 7.68
CA GLN A 74 1.42 3.09 7.73
C GLN A 74 2.36 4.25 7.45
N ALA A 75 1.84 5.28 6.77
CA ALA A 75 2.54 6.52 6.51
C ALA A 75 1.54 7.68 6.57
N ALA A 76 1.94 8.81 7.16
CA ALA A 76 1.16 10.03 7.15
C ALA A 76 1.50 10.88 5.92
N PHE A 77 0.52 11.58 5.37
CA PHE A 77 0.71 12.57 4.31
C PHE A 77 -0.31 13.70 4.42
N THR A 78 -0.01 14.84 3.78
CA THR A 78 -0.89 16.01 3.75
C THR A 78 -1.25 16.32 2.30
N VAL A 79 -2.53 16.54 2.06
CA VAL A 79 -3.02 17.09 0.78
C VAL A 79 -3.11 18.61 0.95
N THR A 80 -2.46 19.34 0.05
CA THR A 80 -2.49 20.80 -0.04
C THR A 80 -3.13 21.21 -1.37
N GLU A 81 -3.74 22.40 -1.42
CA GLU A 81 -4.20 23.03 -2.67
C GLU A 81 -3.03 23.53 -3.53
#